data_AF-A0A0R1FBP3-F1
#
_entry.id   AF-A0A0R1FBP3-F1
#
_cell.length_a   1.000
_cell.length_b   1.000
_cell.length_c   1.000
_cell.angle_alpha   90.00
_cell.angle_beta   90.00
_cell.angle_gamma   90.00
#
_symmetry.space_group_name_H-M   'P 1'
#
loop_
_entity.id
_entity.type
_entity.pdbx_description
1 polymer ?
#
loop_
_entity_poly.entity_id
_entity_poly.type
_entity_poly.pdbx_seq_one_letter_code
_entity_poly.pdbx_strand_id
1 'polypeptide(L)'
;MAFFAVANIPINHWAGYRTPASMRAEKSWRLANHYMGKVSIILTLLYLLFYFLLTQLHIGATTSDNWLLGYIVIPFICIGLTELKLRKNNSA
;
A
#
# COMPACT_ATOMS: atom_id res chain seq x y z
N MET A 1 23.49 4.60 18.92
CA MET A 1 22.82 5.23 17.76
C MET A 1 22.87 4.26 16.60
N ALA A 2 21.75 3.64 16.22
CA ALA A 2 21.72 2.71 15.10
C ALA A 2 21.69 3.50 13.79
N PHE A 3 22.82 3.50 13.09
CA PHE A 3 22.95 4.03 11.74
C PHE A 3 22.27 3.02 10.81
N PHE A 4 20.98 3.21 10.49
CA PHE A 4 20.34 2.46 9.43
C PHE A 4 21.02 2.88 8.12
N ALA A 5 22.05 2.13 7.72
CA ALA A 5 22.62 2.24 6.39
C ALA A 5 21.47 2.04 5.39
N VAL A 6 21.13 3.10 4.67
CA VAL A 6 20.19 3.00 3.55
C VAL A 6 20.86 2.10 2.53
N ALA A 7 20.46 0.84 2.49
CA ALA A 7 20.91 -0.08 1.45
C ALA A 7 20.50 0.51 0.09
N ASN A 8 21.48 0.75 -0.80
CA ASN A 8 21.22 1.01 -2.21
C ASN A 8 20.78 -0.32 -2.85
N ILE A 9 19.47 -0.57 -2.77
CA ILE A 9 18.85 -1.73 -3.38
C ILE A 9 18.50 -1.32 -4.82
N PRO A 10 19.21 -1.85 -5.83
CA PRO A 10 18.93 -1.53 -7.21
C PRO A 10 17.50 -1.92 -7.58
N ILE A 11 16.94 -1.28 -8.60
CA ILE A 11 15.57 -1.53 -9.06
C ILE A 11 15.44 -3.01 -9.43
N ASN A 12 14.62 -3.75 -8.67
CA ASN A 12 14.27 -5.12 -9.03
C ASN A 12 13.17 -5.10 -10.11
N HIS A 13 13.47 -5.67 -11.27
CA HIS A 13 12.54 -5.71 -12.41
C HIS A 13 11.49 -6.81 -12.27
N TRP A 14 11.71 -7.78 -11.38
CA TRP A 14 10.84 -8.94 -11.14
C TRP A 14 9.90 -8.77 -9.95
N ALA A 15 10.28 -7.93 -8.98
CA ALA A 15 9.54 -7.76 -7.73
C ALA A 15 9.36 -6.28 -7.34
N GLY A 16 8.33 -6.00 -6.55
CA GLY A 16 8.02 -4.67 -6.05
C GLY A 16 7.14 -3.83 -6.98
N TYR A 17 7.00 -2.56 -6.63
CA TYR A 17 6.12 -1.59 -7.29
C TYR A 17 6.71 -1.09 -8.62
N ARG A 18 6.08 -1.47 -9.74
CA ARG A 18 6.65 -1.37 -11.11
C ARG A 18 5.76 -0.55 -12.06
N THR A 19 5.49 0.70 -11.72
CA THR A 19 4.81 1.61 -12.64
C THR A 19 5.83 2.44 -13.41
N PRO A 20 5.47 3.00 -14.59
CA PRO A 20 6.37 3.85 -15.35
C PRO A 20 6.88 5.07 -14.58
N ALA A 21 6.13 5.53 -13.56
CA ALA A 21 6.56 6.64 -12.70
C ALA A 21 7.56 6.19 -11.62
N SER A 22 7.46 4.96 -11.11
CA SER A 22 8.36 4.42 -10.09
C SER A 22 9.70 3.96 -10.67
N MET A 23 9.69 3.38 -11.87
CA MET A 23 10.89 2.77 -12.46
C MET A 23 11.89 3.75 -13.11
N ARG A 24 11.61 5.07 -13.13
CA ARG A 24 12.51 6.08 -13.74
C ARG A 24 13.84 6.24 -13.00
N ALA A 25 13.83 6.04 -11.68
CA ALA A 25 15.01 6.24 -10.84
C ALA A 25 14.91 5.35 -9.59
N GLU A 26 16.05 4.89 -9.08
CA GLU A 26 16.10 4.05 -7.86
C GLU A 26 15.45 4.74 -6.67
N LYS A 27 15.65 6.06 -6.54
CA LYS A 27 15.02 6.89 -5.50
C LYS A 27 13.49 6.86 -5.60
N SER A 28 12.93 6.96 -6.80
CA SER A 28 11.48 6.90 -7.04
C SER A 28 10.93 5.50 -6.81
N TRP A 29 11.66 4.46 -7.20
CA TRP A 29 11.29 3.07 -6.96
C TRP A 29 11.27 2.74 -5.46
N ARG A 30 12.28 3.17 -4.71
CA ARG A 30 12.34 3.00 -3.25
C ARG A 30 11.23 3.77 -2.54
N LEU A 31 10.98 5.02 -2.95
CA LEU A 31 9.86 5.82 -2.45
C LEU A 31 8.53 5.10 -2.68
N ALA A 32 8.31 4.58 -3.88
CA ALA A 32 7.08 3.89 -4.25
C ALA A 32 6.83 2.66 -3.39
N ASN A 33 7.83 1.78 -3.27
CA ASN A 33 7.70 0.55 -2.48
C ASN A 33 7.48 0.86 -0.99
N HIS A 34 8.22 1.83 -0.44
CA HIS A 34 8.06 2.21 0.97
C HIS A 34 6.68 2.84 1.23
N TYR A 35 6.23 3.74 0.36
CA TYR A 35 4.93 4.38 0.51
C TYR A 35 3.77 3.42 0.30
N MET A 36 3.82 2.59 -0.74
CA MET A 36 2.85 1.51 -1.00
C MET A 36 2.71 0.60 0.21
N GLY A 37 3.83 0.09 0.74
CA GLY A 37 3.83 -0.78 1.92
C GLY A 37 3.26 -0.09 3.16
N LYS A 38 3.60 1.19 3.38
CA LYS A 38 3.05 1.96 4.50
C LYS A 38 1.52 2.12 4.37
N VAL A 39 1.04 2.49 3.20
CA VAL A 39 -0.40 2.68 2.93
C VAL A 39 -1.15 1.36 3.04
N SER A 40 -0.61 0.27 2.50
CA SER A 40 -1.25 -1.04 2.56
C SER A 40 -1.39 -1.55 4.00
N ILE A 41 -0.38 -1.35 4.84
CA ILE A 41 -0.45 -1.70 6.27
C ILE A 41 -1.54 -0.89 6.96
N ILE A 42 -1.57 0.44 6.75
CA ILE A 42 -2.58 1.32 7.37
C ILE A 42 -3.99 0.91 6.96
N LEU A 43 -4.24 0.73 5.66
CA LEU A 43 -5.57 0.37 5.15
C LEU A 43 -6.00 -1.03 5.62
N THR A 44 -5.08 -1.98 5.67
CA THR A 44 -5.38 -3.34 6.16
C THR A 44 -5.72 -3.32 7.65
N LEU A 45 -5.01 -2.54 8.46
CA LEU A 45 -5.32 -2.39 9.89
C LEU A 45 -6.67 -1.71 10.12
N LEU A 46 -6.99 -0.67 9.36
CA LEU A 46 -8.29 -0.02 9.41
C LEU A 46 -9.42 -0.98 9.00
N TYR A 47 -9.20 -1.75 7.95
CA TYR A 47 -10.15 -2.77 7.49
C TYR A 47 -10.38 -3.85 8.56
N LEU A 48 -9.30 -4.35 9.18
CA LEU A 48 -9.37 -5.34 10.26
C LEU A 48 -10.13 -4.81 11.47
N LEU A 49 -9.86 -3.56 11.89
CA LEU A 49 -10.56 -2.91 13.00
C LEU A 49 -12.05 -2.74 12.69
N PHE A 50 -12.37 -2.28 11.48
CA PHE A 50 -13.77 -2.10 11.06
C PHE A 50 -14.53 -3.42 11.03
N TYR A 51 -13.91 -4.46 10.45
CA TYR A 51 -14.47 -5.81 10.43
C TYR A 51 -14.70 -6.34 11.85
N PHE A 52 -13.72 -6.18 12.75
CA PHE A 52 -13.86 -6.55 14.15
C PHE A 52 -15.06 -5.85 14.82
N LEU A 53 -15.21 -4.55 14.64
CA LEU A 53 -16.35 -3.79 15.19
C LEU A 53 -17.70 -4.28 14.67
N LEU A 54 -17.81 -4.56 13.36
CA LEU A 54 -19.04 -5.10 12.77
C LEU A 54 -19.41 -6.44 13.42
N THR A 55 -18.44 -7.32 13.64
CA THR A 55 -18.68 -8.61 14.31
C THR A 55 -19.14 -8.43 15.77
N GLN A 56 -18.56 -7.51 16.53
CA GLN A 56 -18.96 -7.26 17.92
C GLN A 56 -20.39 -6.69 18.04
N LEU A 57 -20.77 -5.83 17.09
CA LEU A 57 -22.09 -5.22 17.06
C LEU A 57 -23.18 -6.14 16.51
N HIS A 58 -22.84 -7.39 16.13
CA HIS A 58 -23.74 -8.34 15.48
C HIS A 58 -24.43 -7.75 14.23
N ILE A 59 -23.79 -6.75 13.60
CA ILE A 59 -24.30 -6.11 12.40
C ILE A 59 -23.91 -7.01 11.24
N GLY A 60 -24.90 -7.77 10.75
CA GLY A 60 -24.78 -8.49 9.49
C GLY A 60 -24.53 -9.99 9.60
N ALA A 61 -25.54 -10.73 10.07
CA ALA A 61 -25.61 -12.19 9.92
C ALA A 61 -25.55 -12.67 8.45
N THR A 62 -25.58 -11.75 7.47
CA THR A 62 -25.38 -11.97 6.02
C THR A 62 -24.10 -11.31 5.46
N THR A 63 -23.31 -10.62 6.29
CA THR A 63 -22.13 -9.83 5.87
C THR A 63 -20.85 -10.66 5.82
N SER A 64 -20.86 -11.89 6.37
CA SER A 64 -19.70 -12.78 6.44
C SER A 64 -19.15 -13.24 5.10
N ASP A 65 -19.90 -13.11 4.01
CA ASP A 65 -19.52 -13.75 2.74
C ASP A 65 -18.81 -12.77 1.78
N ASN A 66 -18.94 -11.46 2.00
CA ASN A 66 -18.43 -10.41 1.11
C ASN A 66 -17.15 -9.70 1.60
N TRP A 67 -16.54 -10.18 2.69
CA TRP A 67 -15.29 -9.61 3.22
C TRP A 67 -14.13 -9.66 2.20
N LEU A 68 -14.18 -10.60 1.25
CA LEU A 68 -13.18 -10.70 0.18
C LEU A 68 -13.26 -9.51 -0.79
N LEU A 69 -14.47 -9.02 -1.08
CA LEU A 69 -14.69 -7.87 -1.97
C LEU A 69 -14.10 -6.60 -1.37
N GLY A 70 -14.24 -6.39 -0.06
CA GLY A 70 -13.61 -5.28 0.64
C GLY A 70 -12.08 -5.32 0.55
N TYR A 71 -11.50 -6.52 0.65
CA TYR A 71 -10.05 -6.70 0.57
C TYR A 71 -9.49 -6.46 -0.84
N ILE A 72 -10.24 -6.82 -1.89
CA ILE A 72 -9.84 -6.60 -3.30
C ILE A 72 -9.68 -5.11 -3.62
N VAL A 73 -10.44 -4.21 -2.99
CA VAL A 73 -10.39 -2.77 -3.27
C VAL A 73 -9.11 -2.11 -2.72
N ILE A 74 -8.58 -2.62 -1.60
CA ILE A 74 -7.40 -2.06 -0.93
C ILE A 74 -6.17 -1.92 -1.85
N PRO A 75 -5.73 -2.93 -2.62
CA PRO A 75 -4.57 -2.79 -3.50
C PRO A 75 -4.76 -1.72 -4.57
N PHE A 76 -5.98 -1.52 -5.10
CA PHE A 76 -6.25 -0.45 -6.08
C PHE A 76 -6.12 0.94 -5.46
N ILE A 77 -6.62 1.13 -4.23
CA ILE A 77 -6.44 2.38 -3.49
C ILE A 77 -4.96 2.64 -3.23
N CYS A 78 -4.21 1.62 -2.83
CA CYS A 78 -2.77 1.74 -2.56
C CYS A 78 -2.00 2.15 -3.84
N ILE A 79 -2.31 1.53 -4.99
CA ILE A 79 -1.72 1.89 -6.29
C ILE A 79 -2.04 3.36 -6.62
N GLY A 80 -3.31 3.77 -6.54
CA GLY A 80 -3.72 5.14 -6.83
C GLY A 80 -3.01 6.18 -5.97
N LEU A 81 -2.97 5.98 -4.65
CA LEU A 81 -2.29 6.89 -3.72
C LEU A 81 -0.78 6.94 -3.98
N THR A 82 -0.16 5.79 -4.28
CA THR A 82 1.27 5.70 -4.58
C THR A 82 1.61 6.43 -5.88
N GLU A 83 0.78 6.30 -6.93
CA GLU A 83 0.94 7.05 -8.18
C GLU A 83 0.82 8.57 -7.97
N LEU A 84 -0.17 9.03 -7.20
CA LEU A 84 -0.33 10.44 -6.91
C LEU A 84 0.90 11.01 -6.18
N LYS A 85 1.43 10.26 -5.21
CA LYS A 85 2.64 10.64 -4.48
C LYS A 85 3.87 10.70 -5.40
N LEU A 86 4.03 9.72 -6.28
CA LEU A 86 5.13 9.68 -7.26
C LEU A 86 5.07 10.82 -8.25
N ARG A 87 3.88 11.12 -8.79
CA ARG A 87 3.70 12.24 -9.74
C ARG A 87 4.06 13.58 -9.12
N LYS A 88 3.64 13.81 -7.86
CA LYS A 88 4.03 15.01 -7.11
C LYS A 88 5.55 15.10 -6.90
N ASN A 89 6.20 13.98 -6.59
CA ASN A 89 7.65 13.94 -6.38
C ASN A 89 8.46 14.11 -7.67
N ASN A 90 7.97 13.60 -8.80
CA ASN A 90 8.65 13.71 -10.09
C ASN A 90 8.40 15.05 -10.81
N SER A 91 7.46 15.87 -10.30
CA SER A 91 7.16 17.21 -10.84
C SER A 91 7.83 18.34 -10.03
N ALA A 92 8.53 17.98 -8.94
CA ALA A 92 9.29 18.87 -8.07
C ALA A 92 10.79 18.68 -8.31
#